data_AF-A0A9P7XV98-F1
#
_entry.id   AF-A0A9P7XV98-F1
#
_cell.length_a   1.000
_cell.length_b   1.000
_cell.length_c   1.000
_cell.angle_alpha   90.00
_cell.angle_beta   90.00
_cell.angle_gamma   90.00
#
_symmetry.space_group_name_H-M   'P 1'
#
loop_
_entity.id
_entity.type
_entity.pdbx_description
1 polymer ?
#
loop_
_entity_poly.entity_id
_entity_poly.type
_entity_poly.pdbx_seq_one_letter_code
_entity_poly.pdbx_strand_id
1 'polypeptide(L)'
;MRFASAIVAAAAAAIASAQVVFPFAPEGACVAKCTDDAGKFYFPLYDDVDVNGPFFFTSLSYTFERGTPMAIAFMTKAGTCMNDCPIDQQNAYRDSYYPKYNWYQANKPAPLRRRA
;
A
#
# COMPACT_ATOMS: atom_id res chain seq x y z
N MET A 1 24.51 27.46 44.82
CA MET A 1 23.11 27.31 44.40
C MET A 1 22.80 28.35 43.35
N ARG A 2 22.50 27.95 42.11
CA ARG A 2 21.58 28.66 41.19
C ARG A 2 21.35 27.79 39.95
N PHE A 3 20.07 27.58 39.71
CA PHE A 3 19.44 26.62 38.82
C PHE A 3 19.55 27.03 37.36
N ALA A 4 19.62 26.05 36.45
CA ALA A 4 19.02 26.16 35.11
C ALA A 4 18.80 24.75 34.53
N SER A 5 17.72 24.10 34.96
CA SER A 5 17.20 22.91 34.28
C SER A 5 16.56 23.37 32.98
N ALA A 6 17.18 23.09 31.83
CA ALA A 6 16.57 23.28 30.53
C ALA A 6 15.60 22.12 30.27
N ILE A 7 14.30 22.38 30.40
CA ILE A 7 13.23 21.47 29.97
C ILE A 7 13.18 21.57 28.45
N VAL A 8 13.71 20.58 27.74
CA VAL A 8 13.45 20.41 26.31
C VAL A 8 12.02 19.90 26.19
N ALA A 9 11.09 20.80 25.91
CA ALA A 9 9.71 20.46 25.60
C ALA A 9 9.69 19.62 24.32
N ALA A 10 9.27 18.37 24.45
CA ALA A 10 9.03 17.46 23.34
C ALA A 10 7.93 18.01 22.43
N ALA A 11 8.26 18.34 21.19
CA ALA A 11 7.27 18.47 20.13
C ALA A 11 6.97 17.07 19.59
N ALA A 12 6.17 16.29 20.31
CA ALA A 12 5.42 15.21 19.70
C ALA A 12 4.40 15.88 18.77
N ALA A 13 4.71 15.97 17.47
CA ALA A 13 3.67 16.20 16.49
C ALA A 13 2.67 15.05 16.64
N ALA A 14 1.55 15.31 17.30
CA ALA A 14 0.42 14.42 17.26
C ALA A 14 -0.03 14.38 15.80
N ILE A 15 0.46 13.40 15.05
CA ILE A 15 -0.18 13.00 13.81
C ILE A 15 -1.54 12.55 14.29
N ALA A 16 -2.57 13.38 14.05
CA ALA A 16 -3.95 12.91 14.11
C ALA A 16 -4.05 11.85 13.01
N SER A 17 -3.64 10.63 13.33
CA SER A 17 -3.81 9.47 12.46
C SER A 17 -5.30 9.19 12.52
N ALA A 18 -6.05 9.84 11.63
CA ALA A 18 -7.23 9.20 11.08
C ALA A 18 -6.72 7.86 10.52
N GLN A 19 -6.83 6.81 11.33
CA GLN A 19 -6.44 5.45 10.99
C GLN A 19 -7.15 5.11 9.69
N VAL A 20 -6.37 4.99 8.62
CA VAL A 20 -6.91 4.76 7.30
C VAL A 20 -7.36 3.30 7.27
N VAL A 21 -8.68 3.08 7.26
CA VAL A 21 -9.25 1.72 7.22
C VAL A 21 -9.24 1.23 5.78
N PHE A 22 -8.66 0.05 5.53
CA PHE A 22 -8.75 -0.66 4.25
C PHE A 22 -9.89 -1.69 4.31
N PRO A 23 -11.10 -1.37 3.80
CA PRO A 23 -12.31 -2.14 4.08
C PRO A 23 -12.57 -3.25 3.05
N PHE A 24 -11.51 -3.88 2.54
CA PHE A 24 -11.64 -4.89 1.49
C PHE A 24 -11.30 -6.27 2.02
N ALA A 25 -12.15 -7.25 1.70
CA ALA A 25 -11.84 -8.64 1.97
C ALA A 25 -10.63 -9.10 1.14
N PRO A 26 -9.79 -10.00 1.67
CA PRO A 26 -8.76 -10.67 0.87
C PRO A 26 -9.37 -11.44 -0.30
N GLU A 27 -8.73 -11.40 -1.47
CA GLU A 27 -9.23 -12.13 -2.65
C GLU A 27 -8.93 -13.63 -2.64
N GLY A 28 -8.19 -14.09 -1.63
CA GLY A 28 -7.80 -15.48 -1.44
C GLY A 28 -6.27 -15.68 -1.47
N ALA A 29 -5.83 -16.83 -0.97
CA ALA A 29 -4.42 -17.09 -0.71
C ALA A 29 -3.56 -17.15 -1.99
N CYS A 30 -4.13 -17.58 -3.13
CA CYS A 30 -3.37 -17.66 -4.39
C CYS A 30 -3.10 -16.27 -4.96
N VAL A 31 -4.14 -15.43 -5.05
CA VAL A 31 -4.02 -14.04 -5.52
C VAL A 31 -3.10 -13.24 -4.62
N ALA A 32 -3.25 -13.35 -3.29
CA ALA A 32 -2.39 -12.71 -2.30
C ALA A 32 -0.91 -13.14 -2.45
N LYS A 33 -0.65 -14.43 -2.71
CA LYS A 33 0.71 -14.90 -2.98
C LYS A 33 1.27 -14.31 -4.28
N CYS A 34 0.45 -14.24 -5.34
CA CYS A 34 0.89 -13.67 -6.62
C CYS A 34 1.20 -12.17 -6.53
N THR A 35 0.40 -11.38 -5.80
CA THR A 35 0.69 -9.96 -5.55
C THR A 35 1.95 -9.79 -4.71
N ASP A 36 2.09 -10.56 -3.63
CA ASP A 36 3.24 -10.53 -2.73
C ASP A 36 4.55 -10.90 -3.45
N ASP A 37 4.58 -12.00 -4.21
CA ASP A 37 5.75 -12.43 -4.97
C ASP A 37 6.16 -11.39 -6.04
N ALA A 38 5.18 -10.83 -6.76
CA ALA A 38 5.43 -9.80 -7.74
C ALA A 38 5.94 -8.51 -7.08
N GLY A 39 5.34 -8.15 -5.94
CA GLY A 39 5.69 -6.98 -5.16
C GLY A 39 7.11 -7.07 -4.62
N LYS A 40 7.44 -8.17 -3.94
CA LYS A 40 8.78 -8.43 -3.38
C LYS A 40 9.87 -8.51 -4.44
N PHE A 41 9.52 -8.90 -5.66
CA PHE A 41 10.47 -8.86 -6.79
C PHE A 41 10.90 -7.44 -7.15
N TYR A 42 9.99 -6.46 -7.15
CA TYR A 42 10.31 -5.07 -7.47
C TYR A 42 10.69 -4.24 -6.23
N PHE A 43 10.21 -4.64 -5.06
CA PHE A 43 10.36 -3.94 -3.81
C PHE A 43 10.43 -4.94 -2.65
N PRO A 44 11.62 -5.27 -2.13
CA PRO A 44 11.78 -6.29 -1.08
C PRO A 44 10.99 -6.03 0.21
N LEU A 45 10.60 -4.78 0.47
CA LEU A 45 9.80 -4.37 1.63
C LEU A 45 8.30 -4.25 1.28
N TYR A 46 7.87 -4.86 0.17
CA TYR A 46 6.48 -4.91 -0.23
C TYR A 46 5.64 -5.57 0.84
N ASP A 47 4.58 -4.86 1.20
CA ASP A 47 3.55 -5.27 2.15
C ASP A 47 2.28 -4.48 1.81
N ASP A 48 1.32 -5.14 1.17
CA ASP A 48 0.00 -4.61 0.85
C ASP A 48 -1.09 -5.12 1.81
N VAL A 49 -0.69 -5.72 2.95
CA VAL A 49 -1.60 -6.28 3.97
C VAL A 49 -1.53 -5.54 5.30
N ASP A 50 -0.35 -5.05 5.72
CA ASP A 50 -0.20 -4.25 6.94
C ASP A 50 -0.63 -2.80 6.67
N VAL A 51 -1.92 -2.52 6.84
CA VAL A 51 -2.54 -1.21 6.60
C VAL A 51 -1.89 -0.08 7.41
N ASN A 52 -1.32 -0.39 8.58
CA ASN A 52 -0.66 0.57 9.45
C ASN A 52 0.86 0.62 9.22
N GLY A 53 1.37 -0.27 8.36
CA GLY A 53 2.78 -0.39 8.05
C GLY A 53 3.29 0.79 7.22
N PRO A 54 4.57 1.15 7.35
CA PRO A 54 5.16 2.30 6.65
C PRO A 54 5.19 2.12 5.13
N PHE A 55 5.04 0.88 4.64
CA PHE A 55 5.15 0.54 3.23
C PHE A 55 3.81 0.31 2.53
N PHE A 56 2.70 0.26 3.26
CA PHE A 56 1.38 -0.07 2.72
C PHE A 56 1.01 0.69 1.44
N PHE A 57 1.00 2.02 1.49
CA PHE A 57 0.68 2.84 0.32
C PHE A 57 1.73 2.75 -0.78
N THR A 58 2.99 2.52 -0.43
CA THR A 58 4.06 2.30 -1.40
C THR A 58 3.81 0.99 -2.15
N SER A 59 3.45 -0.08 -1.46
CA SER A 59 3.08 -1.38 -2.04
C SER A 59 1.86 -1.25 -2.96
N LEU A 60 0.81 -0.58 -2.48
CA LEU A 60 -0.40 -0.33 -3.30
C LEU A 60 -0.11 0.50 -4.55
N SER A 61 0.92 1.34 -4.55
CA SER A 61 1.28 2.16 -5.72
C SER A 61 1.72 1.30 -6.92
N TYR A 62 2.32 0.13 -6.68
CA TYR A 62 2.68 -0.82 -7.74
C TYR A 62 1.46 -1.34 -8.50
N THR A 63 0.29 -1.39 -7.86
CA THR A 63 -0.96 -1.80 -8.50
C THR A 63 -1.71 -0.59 -9.05
N PHE A 64 -1.80 0.49 -8.27
CA PHE A 64 -2.81 1.54 -8.46
C PHE A 64 -2.29 2.87 -9.03
N GLU A 65 -0.98 3.10 -9.16
CA GLU A 65 -0.43 4.21 -9.96
C GLU A 65 -0.46 3.85 -11.46
N ARG A 66 -1.68 3.78 -12.00
CA ARG A 66 -1.96 3.36 -13.37
C ARG A 66 -1.21 4.19 -14.41
N GLY A 67 -0.79 3.54 -15.50
CA GLY A 67 -0.11 4.18 -16.62
C GLY A 67 1.38 4.41 -16.39
N THR A 68 1.91 4.09 -15.21
CA THR A 68 3.36 4.08 -14.99
C THR A 68 3.98 2.77 -15.52
N PRO A 69 5.23 2.80 -16.01
CA PRO A 69 5.94 1.57 -16.39
C PRO A 69 6.00 0.54 -15.26
N MET A 70 6.14 1.01 -14.02
CA MET A 70 6.17 0.14 -12.85
C MET A 70 4.85 -0.58 -12.62
N ALA A 71 3.73 0.14 -12.70
CA ALA A 71 2.42 -0.49 -12.52
C ALA A 71 2.10 -1.49 -13.64
N ILE A 72 2.49 -1.19 -14.87
CA ILE A 72 2.34 -2.14 -15.99
C ILE A 72 3.17 -3.41 -15.72
N ALA A 73 4.45 -3.26 -15.33
CA ALA A 73 5.35 -4.39 -15.07
C ALA A 73 4.90 -5.25 -13.88
N PHE A 74 4.39 -4.62 -12.81
CA PHE A 74 3.79 -5.32 -11.68
C PHE A 74 2.54 -6.09 -12.10
N MET A 75 1.58 -5.42 -12.76
CA MET A 75 0.32 -6.03 -13.18
C MET A 75 0.53 -7.17 -14.17
N THR A 76 1.51 -7.06 -15.08
CA THR A 76 1.90 -8.18 -15.95
C THR A 76 2.42 -9.36 -15.14
N LYS A 77 3.38 -9.14 -14.23
CA LYS A 77 3.99 -10.22 -13.44
C LYS A 77 2.97 -10.89 -12.52
N ALA A 78 2.22 -10.11 -11.77
CA ALA A 78 1.18 -10.59 -10.86
C ALA A 78 0.07 -11.29 -11.66
N GLY A 79 -0.39 -10.68 -12.77
CA GLY A 79 -1.43 -11.24 -13.64
C GLY A 79 -1.03 -12.56 -14.30
N THR A 80 0.23 -12.73 -14.70
CA THR A 80 0.73 -14.03 -15.21
C THR A 80 0.60 -15.13 -14.16
N CYS A 81 0.94 -14.86 -12.90
CA CYS A 81 0.78 -15.81 -11.80
C CYS A 81 -0.71 -16.07 -11.49
N MET A 82 -1.54 -15.02 -11.50
CA MET A 82 -2.96 -15.12 -11.15
C MET A 82 -3.79 -15.95 -12.14
N ASN A 83 -3.33 -16.11 -13.38
CA ASN A 83 -4.03 -16.91 -14.38
C ASN A 83 -4.21 -18.38 -13.94
N ASP A 84 -3.30 -18.89 -13.12
CA ASP A 84 -3.34 -20.26 -12.59
C ASP A 84 -4.11 -20.36 -11.26
N CYS A 85 -4.60 -19.25 -10.72
CA CYS A 85 -5.35 -19.24 -9.47
C CYS A 85 -6.79 -19.79 -9.65
N PRO A 86 -7.42 -20.28 -8.57
CA PRO A 86 -8.84 -20.64 -8.57
C PRO A 86 -9.72 -19.51 -9.11
N ILE A 87 -10.73 -19.87 -9.92
CA ILE A 87 -11.56 -18.91 -10.64
C ILE A 87 -12.33 -17.95 -9.72
N ASP A 88 -12.73 -18.43 -8.54
CA ASP A 88 -13.38 -17.63 -7.50
C ASP A 88 -12.45 -16.53 -6.97
N GLN A 89 -11.17 -16.81 -6.78
CA GLN A 89 -10.17 -15.82 -6.37
C GLN A 89 -9.86 -14.83 -7.49
N GLN A 90 -9.76 -15.31 -8.74
CA GLN A 90 -9.61 -14.43 -9.90
C GLN A 90 -10.80 -13.46 -10.04
N ASN A 91 -12.02 -13.94 -9.82
CA ASN A 91 -13.22 -13.11 -9.84
C ASN A 91 -13.21 -12.10 -8.68
N ALA A 92 -12.86 -12.54 -7.46
CA ALA A 92 -12.71 -11.64 -6.31
C ALA A 92 -11.69 -10.52 -6.56
N TYR A 93 -10.58 -10.81 -7.24
CA TYR A 93 -9.61 -9.80 -7.68
C TYR A 93 -10.22 -8.79 -8.66
N ARG A 94 -10.90 -9.28 -9.70
CA ARG A 94 -11.54 -8.41 -10.72
C ARG A 94 -12.61 -7.51 -10.11
N ASP A 95 -13.44 -8.07 -9.23
CA ASP A 95 -14.56 -7.37 -8.59
C ASP A 95 -14.06 -6.31 -7.59
N SER A 96 -12.97 -6.60 -6.87
CA SER A 96 -12.40 -5.67 -5.90
C SER A 96 -11.43 -4.64 -6.48
N TYR A 97 -10.90 -4.85 -7.69
CA TYR A 97 -9.85 -4.00 -8.29
C TYR A 97 -10.23 -2.52 -8.35
N TYR A 98 -11.35 -2.18 -8.99
CA TYR A 98 -11.77 -0.78 -9.13
C TYR A 98 -12.18 -0.14 -7.80
N PRO A 99 -12.93 -0.81 -6.92
CA PRO A 99 -13.17 -0.34 -5.56
C PRO A 99 -11.87 -0.02 -4.79
N LYS A 100 -10.89 -0.93 -4.79
CA LYS A 100 -9.58 -0.71 -4.15
C LYS A 100 -8.81 0.45 -4.77
N TYR A 101 -8.81 0.55 -6.11
CA TYR A 101 -8.21 1.67 -6.83
C TYR A 101 -8.80 3.02 -6.42
N ASN A 102 -10.14 3.13 -6.39
CA ASN A 102 -10.81 4.38 -6.00
C ASN A 102 -10.49 4.76 -4.56
N TRP A 103 -10.49 3.78 -3.66
CA TRP A 103 -10.09 3.99 -2.27
C TRP A 103 -8.64 4.45 -2.18
N TYR A 104 -7.71 3.81 -2.91
CA TYR A 104 -6.31 4.21 -2.92
C TYR A 104 -6.14 5.66 -3.36
N GLN A 105 -6.78 6.06 -4.46
CA GLN A 105 -6.69 7.44 -4.95
C GLN A 105 -7.27 8.46 -3.96
N ALA A 106 -8.31 8.09 -3.21
CA ALA A 106 -8.91 8.96 -2.19
C ALA A 106 -8.08 9.05 -0.89
N ASN A 107 -7.27 8.04 -0.58
CA ASN A 107 -6.59 7.92 0.71
C ASN A 107 -5.05 8.01 0.62
N LYS A 108 -4.46 7.96 -0.58
CA LYS A 108 -3.00 7.99 -0.72
C LYS A 108 -2.41 9.27 -0.13
N PRO A 109 -1.25 9.19 0.54
CA PRO A 109 -0.58 10.36 1.07
C PRO A 109 -0.33 11.40 -0.02
N ALA A 110 -0.51 12.67 0.31
CA ALA A 110 -0.13 13.74 -0.61
C ALA A 110 1.36 13.62 -0.96
N PRO A 111 1.76 13.88 -2.21
CA PRO A 111 3.17 13.96 -2.56
C PRO A 111 3.85 14.97 -1.63
N LEU A 112 4.94 14.58 -0.98
CA LEU A 112 5.72 15.50 -0.17
C LEU A 112 6.14 16.66 -1.07
N ARG A 113 5.51 17.83 -0.89
CA ARG A 113 5.98 19.07 -1.50
C ARG A 113 7.38 19.30 -0.94
N ARG A 114 8.42 19.10 -1.75
CA ARG A 114 9.76 19.58 -1.40
C ARG A 114 9.61 21.08 -1.18
N ARG A 115 9.83 21.54 0.05
CA ARG A 115 10.04 22.96 0.30
C ARG A 115 11.26 23.34 -0.54
N ALA A 116 11.04 24.20 -1.53
CA ALA A 116 12.10 24.83 -2.29
C ALA A 116 12.92 25.76 -1.38
#